data_AF-A0A3D3LZP5-F1
#
_entry.id   AF-A0A3D3LZP5-F1
#
_cell.length_a   1.000
_cell.length_b   1.000
_cell.length_c   1.000
_cell.angle_alpha   90.00
_cell.angle_beta   90.00
_cell.angle_gamma   90.00
#
_symmetry.space_group_name_H-M   'P 1'
#
loop_
_entity.id
_entity.type
_entity.pdbx_description
1 polymer ?
#
loop_
_entity_poly.entity_id
_entity_poly.type
_entity_poly.pdbx_seq_one_letter_code
_entity_poly.pdbx_strand_id
1 'polypeptide(L)'
;METLNSKQVIAREIKSMLARLGLTQRDLAKLLAITPAGVSDKLHGRSSFTFDELLIIAGSFGLSLQELLGDELVSSRVPSPSYVEEKGKKKAVPAGFIPTGTTYQMVTSTEPELVSVGPAGLEPATKGL
;
A
#
# COMPACT_ATOMS: atom_id res chain seq x y z
N MET A 1 6.13 14.34 8.56
CA MET A 1 5.45 13.92 7.33
C MET A 1 5.32 12.41 7.39
N GLU A 2 4.15 11.84 7.10
CA GLU A 2 3.95 10.39 7.13
C GLU A 2 4.55 9.77 5.86
N THR A 3 5.42 8.77 6.01
CA THR A 3 5.97 7.98 4.91
C THR A 3 4.95 6.92 4.51
N LEU A 4 4.51 6.93 3.26
CA LEU A 4 3.63 5.91 2.71
C LEU A 4 4.44 4.70 2.24
N ASN A 5 3.87 3.51 2.39
CA ASN A 5 4.39 2.30 1.74
C ASN A 5 3.75 2.08 0.36
N SER A 6 4.30 1.14 -0.42
CA SER A 6 3.82 0.83 -1.78
C SER A 6 2.33 0.49 -1.85
N LYS A 7 1.77 -0.20 -0.84
CA LYS A 7 0.35 -0.56 -0.82
C LYS A 7 -0.53 0.68 -0.71
N GLN A 8 -0.16 1.60 0.18
CA GLN A 8 -0.90 2.85 0.40
C GLN A 8 -0.85 3.75 -0.83
N VAL A 9 0.30 3.80 -1.51
CA VAL A 9 0.49 4.58 -2.73
C VAL A 9 -0.33 4.02 -3.88
N ILE A 10 -0.23 2.72 -4.17
CA ILE A 10 -1.05 2.05 -5.19
C ILE A 10 -2.55 2.24 -4.90
N ALA A 11 -2.95 2.10 -3.63
CA ALA A 11 -4.32 2.32 -3.21
C ALA A 11 -4.78 3.77 -3.47
N ARG A 12 -3.90 4.76 -3.31
CA ARG A 12 -4.21 6.17 -3.56
C ARG A 12 -4.44 6.43 -5.05
N GLU A 13 -3.61 5.85 -5.92
CA GLU A 13 -3.78 5.94 -7.38
C GLU A 13 -5.09 5.29 -7.84
N ILE A 14 -5.38 4.08 -7.36
CA ILE A 14 -6.64 3.40 -7.69
C ILE A 14 -7.85 4.21 -7.20
N LYS A 15 -7.81 4.77 -5.99
CA LYS A 15 -8.88 5.67 -5.50
C LYS A 15 -9.05 6.90 -6.38
N SER A 16 -7.95 7.50 -6.86
CA SER A 16 -8.00 8.62 -7.79
C SER A 16 -8.66 8.22 -9.10
N MET A 17 -8.32 7.07 -9.66
CA MET A 17 -8.96 6.56 -10.88
C MET A 17 -10.44 6.27 -10.71
N LEU A 18 -10.84 5.60 -9.62
CA LEU A 18 -12.25 5.37 -9.33
C LEU A 18 -13.03 6.69 -9.29
N ALA A 19 -12.49 7.71 -8.61
CA ALA A 19 -13.11 9.02 -8.55
C ALA A 19 -13.23 9.70 -9.93
N ARG A 20 -12.18 9.64 -10.76
CA ARG A 20 -12.20 10.22 -12.12
C ARG A 20 -13.18 9.52 -13.06
N LEU A 21 -13.34 8.20 -12.90
CA LEU A 21 -14.24 7.38 -13.73
C LEU A 21 -15.67 7.31 -13.18
N GLY A 22 -15.95 7.93 -12.02
CA GLY A 22 -17.27 7.85 -11.37
C GLY A 22 -17.61 6.45 -10.85
N LEU A 23 -16.61 5.63 -10.55
CA LEU A 23 -16.77 4.24 -10.09
C LEU A 23 -16.71 4.14 -8.56
N THR A 24 -17.41 3.16 -8.01
CA THR A 24 -17.44 2.91 -6.57
C THR A 24 -16.53 1.75 -6.15
N GLN A 25 -16.25 1.63 -4.85
CA GLN A 25 -15.58 0.44 -4.30
C GLN A 25 -16.36 -0.85 -4.57
N ARG A 26 -17.68 -0.75 -4.69
CA ARG A 26 -18.55 -1.90 -5.00
C ARG A 26 -18.37 -2.36 -6.43
N ASP A 27 -18.14 -1.44 -7.37
CA ASP A 27 -17.85 -1.77 -8.76
C ASP A 27 -16.49 -2.45 -8.88
N LEU A 28 -15.49 -1.94 -8.15
CA LEU A 28 -14.18 -2.57 -8.06
C LEU A 28 -14.27 -3.99 -7.45
N ALA A 29 -15.11 -4.19 -6.43
CA ALA A 29 -15.30 -5.51 -5.81
C ALA A 29 -15.89 -6.53 -6.80
N LYS A 30 -16.90 -6.12 -7.57
CA LYS A 30 -17.50 -6.95 -8.62
C LYS A 30 -16.49 -7.30 -9.70
N LEU A 31 -15.72 -6.29 -10.15
CA LEU A 31 -14.70 -6.44 -11.18
C LEU A 31 -13.62 -7.43 -10.79
N LEU A 32 -13.15 -7.37 -9.54
CA LEU A 32 -12.12 -8.27 -9.02
C LEU A 32 -12.66 -9.61 -8.51
N ALA A 33 -13.98 -9.80 -8.50
CA ALA A 33 -14.64 -10.97 -7.89
C ALA A 33 -14.23 -11.23 -6.43
N ILE A 34 -14.02 -10.16 -5.65
CA ILE A 34 -13.70 -10.24 -4.21
C ILE A 34 -14.76 -9.55 -3.35
N THR A 35 -14.68 -9.73 -2.04
CA THR A 35 -15.62 -9.11 -1.11
C THR A 35 -15.41 -7.59 -1.02
N PRO A 36 -16.46 -6.80 -0.72
CA PRO A 36 -16.31 -5.36 -0.46
C PRO A 36 -15.33 -5.06 0.69
N ALA A 37 -15.27 -5.94 1.70
CA ALA A 37 -14.29 -5.85 2.77
C ALA A 37 -12.85 -6.03 2.25
N GLY A 38 -12.62 -6.99 1.34
CA GLY A 38 -11.33 -7.19 0.69
C GLY A 38 -10.89 -5.99 -0.13
N VAL A 39 -11.80 -5.37 -0.89
CA VAL A 39 -11.51 -4.10 -1.58
C VAL A 39 -11.19 -2.99 -0.59
N SER A 40 -11.99 -2.84 0.47
CA SER A 40 -11.75 -1.82 1.49
C SER A 40 -10.36 -1.98 2.11
N ASP A 41 -9.96 -3.19 2.50
CA ASP A 41 -8.63 -3.43 3.06
C ASP A 41 -7.51 -3.08 2.09
N LYS A 42 -7.67 -3.38 0.80
CA LYS A 42 -6.71 -2.99 -0.24
C LYS A 42 -6.64 -1.46 -0.40
N LEU A 43 -7.79 -0.78 -0.47
CA LEU A 43 -7.87 0.69 -0.64
C LEU A 43 -7.42 1.49 0.59
N HIS A 44 -7.34 0.86 1.76
CA HIS A 44 -6.74 1.42 2.98
C HIS A 44 -5.27 0.99 3.17
N GLY A 45 -4.70 0.21 2.24
CA GLY A 45 -3.30 -0.25 2.30
C GLY A 45 -3.03 -1.34 3.33
N ARG A 46 -4.06 -1.99 3.89
CA ARG A 46 -3.93 -3.12 4.84
C ARG A 46 -3.51 -4.39 4.11
N SER A 47 -3.99 -4.58 2.89
CA SER A 47 -3.58 -5.65 1.98
C SER A 47 -3.10 -5.07 0.64
N SER A 48 -2.28 -5.82 -0.09
CA SER A 48 -1.75 -5.39 -1.39
C SER A 48 -2.73 -5.71 -2.51
N PHE A 49 -2.75 -4.90 -3.56
CA PHE A 49 -3.16 -5.36 -4.88
C PHE A 49 -2.10 -6.30 -5.45
N THR A 50 -2.51 -7.43 -6.02
CA THR A 50 -1.61 -8.30 -6.78
C THR A 50 -1.38 -7.70 -8.17
N PHE A 51 -0.31 -8.12 -8.84
CA PHE A 51 -0.05 -7.66 -10.21
C PHE A 51 -1.18 -8.06 -11.17
N ASP A 52 -1.73 -9.27 -11.02
CA ASP A 52 -2.89 -9.73 -11.81
C ASP A 52 -4.12 -8.86 -11.58
N GLU A 53 -4.42 -8.48 -10.33
CA GLU A 53 -5.52 -7.55 -10.04
C GLU A 53 -5.29 -6.18 -10.69
N LEU A 54 -4.05 -5.67 -10.70
CA LEU A 54 -3.73 -4.41 -11.38
C LEU A 54 -3.94 -4.51 -12.90
N LEU A 55 -3.56 -5.63 -13.51
CA LEU A 55 -3.81 -5.88 -14.94
C LEU A 55 -5.30 -5.96 -15.25
N ILE A 56 -6.09 -6.64 -14.41
CA ILE A 56 -7.54 -6.74 -14.56
C ILE A 56 -8.17 -5.35 -14.47
N ILE A 57 -7.77 -4.53 -13.48
CA ILE A 57 -8.26 -3.15 -13.31
C ILE A 57 -7.92 -2.31 -14.54
N ALA A 58 -6.65 -2.30 -14.95
CA ALA A 58 -6.19 -1.50 -16.08
C ALA A 58 -6.94 -1.88 -17.37
N GLY A 59 -6.99 -3.18 -17.68
CA GLY A 59 -7.70 -3.68 -18.86
C GLY A 59 -9.20 -3.39 -18.84
N SER A 60 -9.84 -3.49 -17.68
CA SER A 60 -11.28 -3.19 -17.54
C SER A 60 -11.59 -1.71 -17.71
N PHE A 61 -10.64 -0.83 -17.37
CA PHE A 61 -10.80 0.63 -17.48
C PHE A 61 -10.32 1.17 -18.84
N GLY A 62 -9.76 0.31 -19.71
CA GLY A 62 -9.16 0.73 -20.98
C GLY A 62 -7.90 1.58 -20.79
N LEU A 63 -7.18 1.37 -19.68
CA LEU A 63 -5.97 2.08 -19.32
C LEU A 63 -4.75 1.17 -19.47
N SER A 64 -3.60 1.76 -19.77
CA SER A 64 -2.31 1.11 -19.53
C SER A 64 -1.99 1.05 -18.03
N LEU A 65 -1.05 0.17 -17.63
CA LEU A 65 -0.55 0.16 -16.24
C LEU A 65 0.09 1.50 -15.84
N GLN A 66 0.74 2.19 -16.77
CA GLN A 66 1.31 3.52 -16.54
C GLN A 66 0.22 4.56 -16.27
N GLU A 67 -0.90 4.53 -16.99
CA GLU A 67 -2.03 5.43 -16.74
C GLU A 67 -2.76 5.11 -15.43
N LEU A 68 -2.84 3.83 -15.07
CA LEU A 68 -3.45 3.41 -13.81
C LEU A 68 -2.62 3.81 -12.58
N LEU A 69 -1.29 3.65 -12.66
CA LEU A 69 -0.37 3.88 -11.54
C LEU A 69 0.27 5.28 -11.56
N GLY A 70 0.10 6.05 -12.64
CA GLY A 70 0.72 7.35 -12.82
C GLY A 70 2.21 7.26 -13.20
N ASP A 71 2.65 8.24 -13.97
CA ASP A 71 4.02 8.30 -14.51
C ASP A 71 5.08 8.28 -13.40
N GLU A 72 4.84 8.95 -12.29
CA GLU A 72 5.85 9.04 -11.24
C GLU A 72 6.13 7.71 -10.55
N LEU A 73 5.16 6.81 -10.40
CA LEU A 73 5.42 5.49 -9.81
C LEU A 73 6.16 4.57 -10.76
N VAL A 74 5.89 4.66 -12.06
CA VAL A 74 6.45 3.73 -13.04
C VAL A 74 7.77 4.22 -13.63
N SER A 75 7.97 5.54 -13.68
CA SER A 75 9.14 6.18 -14.30
C SER A 75 10.21 6.58 -13.27
N SER A 76 9.89 6.59 -11.97
CA SER A 76 10.87 6.87 -10.92
C SER A 76 11.93 5.77 -10.82
N ARG A 77 13.18 6.18 -10.66
CA ARG A 77 14.25 5.25 -10.34
C ARG A 77 14.07 4.72 -8.93
N VAL A 78 13.80 3.43 -8.82
CA VAL A 78 13.73 2.73 -7.53
C VAL A 78 15.12 2.79 -6.88
N PRO A 79 15.24 3.24 -5.63
CA PRO A 79 16.53 3.27 -4.95
C PRO A 79 17.06 1.84 -4.74
N SER A 80 18.39 1.70 -4.68
CA SER A 80 19.00 0.41 -4.35
C SER A 80 18.51 -0.07 -2.98
N PRO A 81 18.16 -1.36 -2.83
CA PRO A 81 17.65 -1.87 -1.56
C PRO A 81 18.73 -1.79 -0.48
N SER A 82 18.35 -1.29 0.69
CA SER A 82 19.13 -1.46 1.91
C SER A 82 18.72 -2.75 2.63
N TYR A 83 19.62 -3.32 3.41
CA TYR A 83 19.38 -4.56 4.15
C TYR A 83 19.62 -4.35 5.63
N VAL A 84 18.74 -4.92 6.46
CA VAL A 84 18.95 -5.04 7.90
C VAL A 84 19.21 -6.50 8.25
N GLU A 85 20.19 -6.76 9.11
CA GLU A 85 20.45 -8.09 9.64
C GLU A 85 19.74 -8.24 11.00
N GLU A 86 18.80 -9.19 11.07
CA GLU A 86 18.11 -9.52 12.30
C GLU A 86 18.24 -11.02 12.55
N LYS A 87 18.85 -11.41 13.68
CA LYS A 87 19.09 -12.82 14.05
C LYS A 87 19.76 -13.65 12.93
N GLY A 88 20.76 -13.08 12.27
CA GLY A 88 21.51 -13.73 11.19
C GLY A 88 20.77 -13.86 9.85
N LYS A 89 19.60 -13.22 9.71
CA LYS A 89 18.84 -13.15 8.45
C LYS A 89 18.91 -11.75 7.86
N LYS A 90 19.34 -11.65 6.60
CA LYS A 90 19.30 -10.43 5.80
C LYS A 90 17.87 -10.17 5.35
N LYS A 91 17.29 -9.03 5.74
CA LYS A 91 15.96 -8.60 5.32
C LYS A 91 16.08 -7.29 4.54
N ALA A 92 15.57 -7.30 3.30
CA ALA A 92 15.50 -6.08 2.49
C ALA A 92 14.53 -5.10 3.14
N VAL A 93 14.96 -3.85 3.22
CA VAL A 93 14.14 -2.75 3.70
C VAL A 93 13.27 -2.26 2.55
N PRO A 94 11.93 -2.25 2.69
CA PRO A 94 11.05 -1.83 1.61
C PRO A 94 11.21 -0.33 1.33
N ALA A 95 11.02 0.05 0.07
CA ALA A 95 10.96 1.46 -0.30
C ALA A 95 9.73 2.15 0.32
N GLY A 96 9.91 3.41 0.72
CA GLY A 96 8.85 4.31 1.14
C GLY A 96 8.66 5.46 0.18
N PHE A 97 7.60 6.20 0.42
CA PHE A 97 7.09 7.25 -0.45
C PHE A 97 6.68 8.47 0.38
N ILE A 98 7.33 9.60 0.16
CA ILE A 98 6.99 10.86 0.82
C ILE A 98 6.08 11.66 -0.12
N PRO A 99 4.84 11.97 0.25
CA PRO A 99 3.94 12.73 -0.62
C PRO A 99 4.41 14.18 -0.76
N THR A 100 4.57 14.63 -2.01
CA THR A 100 5.01 15.98 -2.40
C THR A 100 3.90 16.65 -3.21
N GLY A 101 2.84 17.08 -2.53
CA GLY A 101 1.63 17.58 -3.20
C GLY A 101 0.85 16.44 -3.86
N THR A 102 0.71 16.48 -5.19
CA THR A 102 0.01 15.44 -5.96
C THR A 102 0.87 14.21 -6.26
N THR A 103 2.13 14.21 -5.81
CA THR A 103 3.13 13.25 -6.27
C THR A 103 3.95 12.64 -5.13
N TYR A 104 5.02 11.87 -5.41
CA TYR A 104 5.77 11.10 -4.40
C TYR A 104 7.29 11.07 -4.62
N GLN A 105 8.04 11.40 -3.58
CA GLN A 105 9.47 11.06 -3.53
C GLN A 105 9.68 9.64 -3.00
N MET A 106 10.31 8.77 -3.79
CA MET A 106 10.74 7.44 -3.32
C MET A 106 11.99 7.56 -2.43
N VAL A 107 11.96 6.90 -1.28
CA VAL A 107 13.07 6.84 -0.32
C VAL A 107 13.33 5.41 0.14
N THR A 108 14.56 5.10 0.52
CA THR A 108 14.82 3.88 1.29
C THR A 108 14.33 4.14 2.71
N SER A 109 13.16 3.60 3.10
CA SER A 109 12.61 3.86 4.43
C SER A 109 13.53 3.29 5.50
N THR A 110 14.26 4.11 6.25
CA THR A 110 15.07 3.61 7.37
C THR A 110 14.25 3.28 8.62
N GLU A 111 12.93 3.21 8.51
CA GLU A 111 12.06 3.03 9.68
C GLU A 111 11.39 1.65 9.65
N PRO A 112 11.86 0.71 10.48
CA PRO A 112 10.98 -0.37 10.93
C PRO A 112 9.96 0.30 11.85
N GLU A 113 8.68 0.26 11.48
CA GLU A 113 7.49 0.32 12.35
C GLU A 113 6.32 1.04 11.67
N LEU A 114 5.51 0.26 10.96
CA LEU A 114 4.06 0.33 11.17
C LEU A 114 3.69 -0.86 12.05
N VAL A 115 4.06 -0.82 13.32
CA VAL A 115 3.23 -1.41 14.35
C VAL A 115 2.55 -0.25 15.03
N SER A 116 1.35 0.11 14.57
CA SER A 116 0.41 0.80 15.45
C SER A 116 -0.04 -0.21 16.51
N VAL A 117 0.84 -0.53 17.47
CA VAL A 117 0.42 -1.12 18.75
C VAL A 117 -0.13 0.02 19.59
N GLY A 118 -1.42 0.30 19.41
CA GLY A 118 -2.24 0.82 20.49
C GLY A 118 -2.37 -0.27 21.57
N PRO A 119 -2.41 0.12 22.85
CA PRO A 119 -1.75 -0.60 23.92
C PRO A 119 -2.37 -1.98 24.13
N ALA A 120 -1.51 -2.99 24.26
CA ALA A 120 -1.84 -4.16 25.06
C ALA A 120 -2.26 -3.63 26.44
N GLY A 121 -3.57 -3.63 26.69
CA GLY A 121 -4.13 -3.36 28.00
C GLY A 121 -3.47 -4.30 28.99
N LEU A 122 -2.90 -3.71 30.03
CA LEU A 122 -2.24 -4.36 31.15
C LEU A 122 -3.04 -5.58 31.62
N GLU A 123 -2.38 -6.73 31.69
CA GLU A 123 -2.72 -7.72 32.70
C GLU A 123 -2.33 -7.15 34.07
N PRO A 124 -3.25 -7.02 35.06
CA PRO A 124 -2.84 -7.04 36.44
C PRO A 124 -2.62 -8.49 36.86
N ALA A 125 -1.36 -8.83 37.10
CA ALA A 125 -0.98 -9.96 37.93
C ALA A 125 -1.58 -9.77 39.33
N THR A 126 -2.60 -10.55 39.69
CA THR A 126 -2.95 -10.76 41.10
C THR A 126 -2.34 -12.08 41.54
N LYS A 127 -1.22 -11.96 42.25
CA LYS A 127 -0.58 -13.03 43.02
C LYS A 127 -1.23 -13.08 44.41
N GLY A 128 -1.83 -14.23 44.75
CA GLY A 128 -2.00 -14.72 46.13
C GLY A 128 -3.10 -14.08 46.99
N LEU A 129 -4.08 -14.90 47.38
CA LEU A 129 -4.19 -15.43 48.75
C LEU A 129 -4.98 -16.74 48.72
#